data_AF-A0A1Y3NYZ7-F1
#
_entry.id   AF-A0A1Y3NYZ7-F1
#
_cell.length_a   1.000
_cell.length_b   1.000
_cell.length_c   1.000
_cell.angle_alpha   90.00
_cell.angle_beta   90.00
_cell.angle_gamma   90.00
#
_symmetry.space_group_name_H-M   'P 1'
#
loop_
_entity.id
_entity.type
_entity.pdbx_description
1 polymer ?
#
loop_
_entity_poly.entity_id
_entity_poly.type
_entity_poly.pdbx_seq_one_letter_code
_entity_poly.pdbx_strand_id
1 'polypeptide(L)'
;MEENYTLVFNHIFNSNNESHWDKDIVYTLNYLYNTNAFKTDNPKSLQPWIIKINSLIRNGNINEKIGAFKLSELITENSETLFTKNCSMWINGMIPLLNKPEYEQHRTTLIDILLKYLQKSKELQVEKLSLSLNNQISKILQIIISMMEKDPKNMINFAFLQKRCMDLFPFSINSLKNKIEPMLLSYLQGNYALEERITKNAIELLISYNIALSKVEKTNTIDNFVSKLLGTLHETLDMLLDTVEEENKINISFESFTLSKNFDSQWKKNENLINRYNIYSYTLSRCLCQYNNKIIKSVSIDNLLDIICRVINVFEGSIQKENVKKENFDLLINSMPLLIQRSIVYLDSLIFWYINI
;
A
#
# COMPACT_ATOMS: atom_id res chain seq x y z
N MET A 1 -12.03 -30.03 34.11
CA MET A 1 -12.04 -28.77 33.33
C MET A 1 -12.03 -29.01 31.83
N GLU A 2 -11.24 -29.96 31.31
CA GLU A 2 -11.22 -30.31 29.88
C GLU A 2 -12.58 -30.76 29.31
N GLU A 3 -13.37 -31.53 30.07
CA GLU A 3 -14.69 -32.03 29.65
C GLU A 3 -15.73 -30.92 29.38
N ASN A 4 -15.62 -29.77 30.06
CA ASN A 4 -16.53 -28.64 29.83
C ASN A 4 -16.28 -27.95 28.49
N TYR A 5 -15.03 -27.93 27.99
CA TYR A 5 -14.72 -27.37 26.68
C TYR A 5 -15.31 -28.20 25.54
N THR A 6 -15.29 -29.53 25.68
CA THR A 6 -15.85 -30.46 24.69
C THR A 6 -17.38 -30.45 24.67
N LEU A 7 -18.03 -30.23 25.82
CA LEU A 7 -19.50 -30.11 25.90
C LEU A 7 -20.03 -28.81 25.28
N VAL A 8 -19.38 -27.68 25.55
CA VAL A 8 -19.71 -26.39 24.89
C VAL A 8 -19.53 -26.51 23.37
N PHE A 9 -18.50 -27.24 22.93
CA PHE A 9 -18.21 -27.50 21.53
C PHE A 9 -19.28 -28.34 20.82
N ASN A 10 -19.72 -29.43 21.45
CA ASN A 10 -20.76 -30.29 20.88
C ASN A 10 -22.13 -29.60 20.84
N HIS A 11 -22.42 -28.72 21.80
CA HIS A 11 -23.69 -27.98 21.83
C HIS A 11 -23.79 -26.94 20.71
N ILE A 12 -22.68 -26.31 20.33
CA ILE A 12 -22.66 -25.16 19.41
C ILE A 12 -22.49 -25.57 17.94
N PHE A 13 -21.72 -26.63 17.67
CA PHE A 13 -21.40 -27.04 16.30
C PHE A 13 -22.19 -28.25 15.79
N ASN A 14 -23.02 -28.88 16.63
CA ASN A 14 -23.96 -29.95 16.23
C ASN A 14 -25.44 -29.53 16.36
N SER A 15 -25.74 -28.33 16.86
CA SER A 15 -27.11 -27.81 16.82
C SER A 15 -27.42 -27.35 15.38
N ASN A 16 -28.21 -28.15 14.65
CA ASN A 16 -28.67 -27.90 13.28
C ASN A 16 -29.60 -26.66 13.13
N ASN A 17 -29.59 -25.71 14.07
CA ASN A 17 -30.44 -24.53 14.04
C ASN A 17 -29.65 -23.34 13.50
N GLU A 18 -29.93 -22.97 12.25
CA GLU A 18 -29.26 -21.92 11.46
C GLU A 18 -29.39 -20.48 12.05
N SER A 19 -30.09 -20.28 13.19
CA SER A 19 -30.57 -18.96 13.64
C SER A 19 -29.84 -18.32 14.83
N HIS A 20 -28.85 -18.98 15.45
CA HIS A 20 -28.17 -18.45 16.67
C HIS A 20 -26.64 -18.34 16.57
N TRP A 21 -26.10 -18.59 15.38
CA TRP A 21 -24.68 -18.80 15.14
C TRP A 21 -23.77 -17.62 15.50
N ASP A 22 -24.20 -16.38 15.26
CA ASP A 22 -23.42 -15.19 15.64
C ASP A 22 -23.27 -15.06 17.16
N LYS A 23 -24.32 -15.38 17.93
CA LYS A 23 -24.28 -15.35 19.38
C LYS A 23 -23.43 -16.50 19.91
N ASP A 24 -23.50 -17.66 19.30
CA ASP A 24 -22.75 -18.84 19.74
C ASP A 24 -21.26 -18.73 19.42
N ILE A 25 -20.86 -18.19 18.27
CA ILE A 25 -19.46 -17.86 18.00
C ILE A 25 -18.97 -16.79 18.94
N VAL A 26 -19.70 -15.69 19.12
CA VAL A 26 -19.26 -14.59 20.01
C VAL A 26 -19.15 -15.08 21.45
N TYR A 27 -20.11 -15.89 21.91
CA TYR A 27 -20.07 -16.54 23.22
C TYR A 27 -18.90 -17.51 23.34
N THR A 28 -18.62 -18.31 22.30
CA THR A 28 -17.49 -19.23 22.25
C THR A 28 -16.16 -18.49 22.25
N LEU A 29 -16.02 -17.44 21.43
CA LEU A 29 -14.83 -16.59 21.39
C LEU A 29 -14.60 -15.93 22.75
N ASN A 30 -15.64 -15.37 23.37
CA ASN A 30 -15.56 -14.77 24.71
C ASN A 30 -15.21 -15.80 25.79
N TYR A 31 -15.86 -16.97 25.77
CA TYR A 31 -15.58 -18.04 26.72
C TYR A 31 -14.14 -18.52 26.59
N LEU A 32 -13.68 -18.87 25.37
CA LEU A 32 -12.33 -19.37 25.12
C LEU A 32 -11.25 -18.33 25.39
N TYR A 33 -11.52 -17.06 25.08
CA TYR A 33 -10.63 -15.94 25.40
C TYR A 33 -10.47 -15.78 26.92
N ASN A 34 -11.59 -15.77 27.65
CA ASN A 34 -11.60 -15.59 29.11
C ASN A 34 -11.02 -16.79 29.86
N THR A 35 -11.12 -18.00 29.31
CA THR A 35 -10.62 -19.21 29.96
C THR A 35 -9.18 -19.56 29.59
N ASN A 36 -8.49 -18.75 28.78
CA ASN A 36 -7.15 -19.03 28.24
C ASN A 36 -7.04 -20.45 27.64
N ALA A 37 -8.11 -20.96 27.03
CA ALA A 37 -8.20 -22.37 26.62
C ALA A 37 -7.12 -22.80 25.61
N PHE A 38 -6.48 -21.84 24.94
CA PHE A 38 -5.40 -22.08 23.98
C PHE A 38 -3.99 -21.92 24.56
N LYS A 39 -3.84 -21.48 25.82
CA LYS A 39 -2.57 -21.44 26.57
C LYS A 39 -2.35 -22.73 27.36
N THR A 40 -2.42 -23.88 26.69
CA THR A 40 -2.21 -25.19 27.34
C THR A 40 -0.82 -25.73 27.05
N ASP A 41 -0.19 -26.33 28.06
CA ASP A 41 1.12 -26.98 27.93
C ASP A 41 1.06 -28.28 27.09
N ASN A 42 -0.14 -28.77 26.80
CA ASN A 42 -0.37 -29.97 26.01
C ASN A 42 -1.13 -29.66 24.70
N PRO A 43 -0.42 -29.29 23.61
CA PRO A 43 -1.03 -28.94 22.33
C PRO A 43 -1.81 -30.09 21.67
N LYS A 44 -1.64 -31.35 22.10
CA LYS A 44 -2.42 -32.50 21.58
C LYS A 44 -3.90 -32.43 21.98
N SER A 45 -4.22 -31.84 23.13
CA SER A 45 -5.61 -31.66 23.60
C SER A 45 -6.43 -30.76 22.65
N LEU A 46 -5.75 -29.89 21.90
CA LEU A 46 -6.35 -28.94 20.97
C LEU A 46 -6.49 -29.50 19.54
N GLN A 47 -6.05 -30.74 19.29
CA GLN A 47 -6.12 -31.34 17.95
C GLN A 47 -7.54 -31.46 17.38
N PRO A 48 -8.58 -31.84 18.16
CA PRO A 48 -9.96 -31.87 17.66
C PRO A 48 -10.46 -30.49 17.21
N TRP A 49 -10.06 -29.43 17.94
CA TRP A 49 -10.37 -28.04 17.60
C TRP A 49 -9.75 -27.64 16.27
N ILE A 50 -8.47 -27.95 16.08
CA ILE A 50 -7.75 -27.69 14.83
C ILE A 50 -8.41 -28.42 13.66
N ILE A 51 -8.79 -29.69 13.83
CA ILE A 51 -9.47 -30.48 12.78
C ILE A 51 -10.80 -29.82 12.38
N LYS A 52 -11.60 -29.37 13.36
CA LYS A 52 -12.88 -28.71 13.07
C LYS A 52 -12.70 -27.34 12.44
N ILE A 53 -11.80 -26.49 12.95
CA ILE A 53 -11.47 -25.19 12.33
C ILE A 53 -11.07 -25.40 10.87
N ASN A 54 -10.18 -26.36 10.62
CA ASN A 54 -9.73 -26.70 9.28
C ASN A 54 -10.85 -27.21 8.38
N SER A 55 -11.79 -27.99 8.93
CA SER A 55 -12.99 -28.46 8.23
C SER A 55 -13.92 -27.29 7.84
N LEU A 56 -14.20 -26.37 8.77
CA LEU A 56 -15.03 -25.19 8.53
C LEU A 56 -14.41 -24.24 7.51
N ILE A 57 -13.10 -23.99 7.57
CA ILE A 57 -12.38 -23.19 6.57
C ILE A 57 -12.55 -23.77 5.16
N ARG A 58 -12.54 -25.10 5.01
CA ARG A 58 -12.69 -25.76 3.70
C ARG A 58 -14.14 -25.76 3.24
N ASN A 59 -15.04 -26.27 4.07
CA ASN A 59 -16.37 -26.70 3.64
C ASN A 59 -17.52 -25.87 4.21
N GLY A 60 -17.25 -24.97 5.16
CA GLY A 60 -18.29 -24.19 5.81
C GLY A 60 -18.98 -23.20 4.88
N ASN A 61 -20.15 -22.72 5.28
CA ASN A 61 -20.78 -21.54 4.72
C ASN A 61 -19.96 -20.26 5.03
N ILE A 62 -20.41 -19.10 4.56
CA ILE A 62 -19.68 -17.83 4.69
C ILE A 62 -19.36 -17.52 6.15
N ASN A 63 -20.39 -17.53 7.02
CA ASN A 63 -20.23 -17.21 8.44
C ASN A 63 -19.34 -18.25 9.13
N GLU A 64 -19.48 -19.53 8.78
CA GLU A 64 -18.65 -20.63 9.26
C GLU A 64 -17.17 -20.44 8.98
N LYS A 65 -16.83 -20.00 7.77
CA LYS A 65 -15.46 -19.66 7.41
C LYS A 65 -14.96 -18.47 8.21
N ILE A 66 -15.75 -17.40 8.35
CA ILE A 66 -15.35 -16.20 9.12
C ILE A 66 -15.12 -16.54 10.61
N GLY A 67 -16.05 -17.28 11.22
CA GLY A 67 -15.92 -17.74 12.60
C GLY A 67 -14.69 -18.62 12.81
N ALA A 68 -14.43 -19.55 11.88
CA ALA A 68 -13.23 -20.38 11.91
C ALA A 68 -11.94 -19.54 11.81
N PHE A 69 -11.92 -18.50 10.97
CA PHE A 69 -10.76 -17.60 10.90
C PHE A 69 -10.52 -16.81 12.19
N LYS A 70 -11.58 -16.29 12.82
CA LYS A 70 -11.48 -15.63 14.14
C LYS A 70 -10.99 -16.58 15.24
N LEU A 71 -11.39 -17.85 15.18
CA LEU A 71 -10.88 -18.87 16.11
C LEU A 71 -9.39 -19.14 15.87
N SER A 72 -8.95 -19.26 14.62
CA SER A 72 -7.52 -19.43 14.31
C SER A 72 -6.67 -18.19 14.64
N GLU A 73 -7.26 -16.99 14.62
CA GLU A 73 -6.64 -15.77 15.13
C GLU A 73 -6.34 -15.87 16.63
N LEU A 74 -7.30 -16.32 17.45
CA LEU A 74 -7.06 -16.58 18.87
C LEU A 74 -5.94 -17.61 19.09
N ILE A 75 -5.86 -18.66 18.26
CA ILE A 75 -4.79 -19.65 18.35
C ILE A 75 -3.43 -19.01 18.04
N THR A 76 -3.38 -18.09 17.07
CA THR A 76 -2.16 -17.36 16.69
C THR A 76 -1.59 -16.54 17.87
N GLU A 77 -2.47 -15.97 18.70
CA GLU A 77 -2.09 -15.18 19.87
C GLU A 77 -1.64 -16.05 21.05
N ASN A 78 -2.03 -17.33 21.09
CA ASN A 78 -1.89 -18.17 22.29
C ASN A 78 -0.99 -19.40 22.11
N SER A 79 -0.73 -19.87 20.89
CA SER A 79 0.08 -21.08 20.65
C SER A 79 0.90 -21.03 19.35
N GLU A 80 2.20 -20.82 19.49
CA GLU A 80 3.15 -20.77 18.36
C GLU A 80 3.27 -22.11 17.64
N THR A 81 3.24 -23.22 18.40
CA THR A 81 3.38 -24.57 17.85
C THR A 81 2.17 -24.97 16.99
N LEU A 82 0.97 -24.59 17.39
CA LEU A 82 -0.24 -24.84 16.59
C LEU A 82 -0.32 -23.91 15.40
N PHE A 83 0.05 -22.63 15.57
CA PHE A 83 0.12 -21.67 14.48
C PHE A 83 1.08 -22.14 13.38
N THR A 84 2.32 -22.44 13.71
CA THR A 84 3.34 -22.86 12.73
C THR A 84 2.95 -24.10 11.93
N LYS A 85 2.19 -25.03 12.52
CA LYS A 85 1.69 -26.24 11.84
C LYS A 85 0.54 -25.97 10.87
N ASN A 86 -0.27 -24.95 11.12
CA ASN A 86 -1.54 -24.75 10.40
C ASN A 86 -1.61 -23.45 9.58
N CYS A 87 -0.72 -22.48 9.83
CA CYS A 87 -0.82 -21.14 9.23
C CYS A 87 -0.86 -21.16 7.70
N SER A 88 -0.07 -22.03 7.07
CA SER A 88 -0.04 -22.17 5.61
C SER A 88 -1.41 -22.59 5.05
N MET A 89 -2.10 -23.51 5.74
CA MET A 89 -3.46 -23.90 5.35
C MET A 89 -4.45 -22.75 5.56
N TRP A 90 -4.36 -22.03 6.67
CA TRP A 90 -5.26 -20.93 6.99
C TRP A 90 -5.11 -19.78 5.99
N ILE A 91 -3.87 -19.38 5.67
CA ILE A 91 -3.58 -18.38 4.64
C ILE A 91 -4.14 -18.83 3.28
N ASN A 92 -3.86 -20.07 2.86
CA ASN A 92 -4.38 -20.61 1.59
C ASN A 92 -5.92 -20.66 1.55
N GLY A 93 -6.57 -20.95 2.68
CA GLY A 93 -8.03 -20.95 2.76
C GLY A 93 -8.63 -19.54 2.65
N MET A 94 -7.90 -18.52 3.08
CA MET A 94 -8.35 -17.13 3.09
C MET A 94 -8.14 -16.41 1.75
N ILE A 95 -7.01 -16.67 1.07
CA ILE A 95 -6.66 -16.07 -0.23
C ILE A 95 -7.84 -16.04 -1.23
N PRO A 96 -8.51 -17.16 -1.55
CA PRO A 96 -9.59 -17.16 -2.55
C PRO A 96 -10.86 -16.47 -2.08
N LEU A 97 -10.98 -16.10 -0.80
CA LEU A 97 -12.14 -15.37 -0.27
C LEU A 97 -12.00 -13.87 -0.47
N LEU A 98 -10.75 -13.36 -0.53
CA LEU A 98 -10.48 -11.93 -0.67
C LEU A 98 -10.99 -11.34 -2.00
N ASN A 99 -11.17 -12.15 -3.05
CA ASN A 99 -11.66 -11.69 -4.35
C ASN A 99 -13.14 -11.99 -4.60
N LYS A 100 -13.79 -12.75 -3.72
CA LYS A 100 -15.18 -13.20 -3.90
C LYS A 100 -16.18 -12.10 -3.51
N PRO A 101 -17.17 -11.79 -4.36
CA PRO A 101 -18.20 -10.79 -4.04
C PRO A 101 -18.97 -11.12 -2.76
N GLU A 102 -19.28 -12.41 -2.52
CA GLU A 102 -20.02 -12.85 -1.34
C GLU A 102 -19.31 -12.56 0.01
N TYR A 103 -18.00 -12.25 -0.01
CA TYR A 103 -17.21 -11.90 1.19
C TYR A 103 -16.92 -10.40 1.30
N GLU A 104 -17.52 -9.54 0.48
CA GLU A 104 -17.23 -8.10 0.46
C GLU A 104 -17.37 -7.45 1.84
N GLN A 105 -18.45 -7.76 2.57
CA GLN A 105 -18.71 -7.23 3.92
C GLN A 105 -17.73 -7.74 4.99
N HIS A 106 -17.10 -8.90 4.77
CA HIS A 106 -16.15 -9.51 5.70
C HIS A 106 -14.68 -9.27 5.31
N ARG A 107 -14.43 -8.59 4.19
CA ARG A 107 -13.10 -8.41 3.61
C ARG A 107 -12.14 -7.72 4.57
N THR A 108 -12.59 -6.68 5.27
CA THR A 108 -11.77 -5.98 6.27
C THR A 108 -11.35 -6.92 7.40
N THR A 109 -12.27 -7.72 7.93
CA THR A 109 -11.96 -8.72 8.97
C THR A 109 -10.96 -9.77 8.47
N LEU A 110 -11.12 -10.27 7.24
CA LEU A 110 -10.17 -11.22 6.67
C LEU A 110 -8.78 -10.58 6.52
N ILE A 111 -8.71 -9.33 6.07
CA ILE A 111 -7.46 -8.57 5.96
C ILE A 111 -6.78 -8.42 7.32
N ASP A 112 -7.52 -8.05 8.37
CA ASP A 112 -7.00 -7.86 9.73
C ASP A 112 -6.41 -9.17 10.29
N ILE A 113 -7.12 -10.28 10.12
CA ILE A 113 -6.63 -11.60 10.54
C ILE A 113 -5.38 -11.99 9.75
N LEU A 114 -5.37 -11.77 8.44
CA LEU A 114 -4.21 -12.06 7.59
C LEU A 114 -2.99 -11.25 8.03
N LEU A 115 -3.16 -9.97 8.35
CA LEU A 115 -2.09 -9.12 8.86
C LEU A 115 -1.46 -9.67 10.14
N LYS A 116 -2.28 -10.17 11.08
CA LYS A 116 -1.78 -10.84 12.28
C LYS A 116 -1.02 -12.12 11.95
N TYR A 117 -1.48 -12.92 11.00
CA TYR A 117 -0.76 -14.12 10.55
C TYR A 117 0.59 -13.77 9.94
N LEU A 118 0.64 -12.75 9.09
CA LEU A 118 1.88 -12.30 8.46
C LEU A 118 2.88 -11.79 9.49
N GLN A 119 2.41 -11.00 10.46
CA GLN A 119 3.21 -10.50 11.57
C GLN A 119 3.80 -11.64 12.40
N LYS A 120 2.94 -12.54 12.90
CA LYS A 120 3.39 -13.67 13.73
C LYS A 120 4.33 -14.60 12.97
N SER A 121 4.06 -14.83 11.68
CA SER A 121 4.95 -15.62 10.81
C SER A 121 6.34 -15.01 10.70
N LYS A 122 6.45 -13.67 10.66
CA LYS A 122 7.75 -12.98 10.63
C LYS A 122 8.48 -13.12 11.95
N GLU A 123 7.79 -12.94 13.08
CA GLU A 123 8.37 -13.03 14.43
C GLU A 123 9.01 -14.40 14.69
N LEU A 124 8.36 -15.47 14.24
CA LEU A 124 8.81 -16.83 14.50
C LEU A 124 10.00 -17.28 13.64
N GLN A 125 10.39 -16.50 12.62
CA GLN A 125 11.58 -16.70 11.77
C GLN A 125 11.84 -18.15 11.29
N VAL A 126 10.81 -18.98 11.12
CA VAL A 126 11.04 -20.39 10.75
C VAL A 126 11.41 -20.46 9.27
N GLU A 127 12.65 -20.86 8.95
CA GLU A 127 13.16 -20.94 7.57
C GLU A 127 12.24 -21.73 6.62
N LYS A 128 11.68 -22.87 7.07
CA LYS A 128 10.74 -23.68 6.28
C LYS A 128 9.42 -22.96 5.97
N LEU A 129 8.96 -22.08 6.87
CA LEU A 129 7.77 -21.28 6.65
C LEU A 129 8.03 -20.19 5.60
N SER A 130 9.24 -19.63 5.55
CA SER A 130 9.57 -18.50 4.68
C SER A 130 9.34 -18.76 3.19
N LEU A 131 9.77 -19.91 2.65
CA LEU A 131 9.61 -20.25 1.23
C LEU A 131 8.14 -20.50 0.84
N SER A 132 7.41 -21.28 1.63
CA SER A 132 5.97 -21.51 1.42
C SER A 132 5.19 -20.20 1.54
N LEU A 133 5.54 -19.36 2.50
CA LEU A 133 4.87 -18.09 2.72
C LEU A 133 5.12 -17.14 1.56
N ASN A 134 6.35 -17.02 1.03
CA ASN A 134 6.63 -16.14 -0.10
C ASN A 134 5.71 -16.45 -1.31
N ASN A 135 5.52 -17.73 -1.65
CA ASN A 135 4.58 -18.12 -2.72
C ASN A 135 3.13 -17.73 -2.41
N GLN A 136 2.70 -17.81 -1.14
CA GLN A 136 1.38 -17.38 -0.71
C GLN A 136 1.23 -15.87 -0.75
N ILE A 137 2.26 -15.12 -0.34
CA ILE A 137 2.29 -13.66 -0.41
C ILE A 137 2.20 -13.19 -1.85
N SER A 138 2.92 -13.81 -2.78
CA SER A 138 2.80 -13.47 -4.19
C SER A 138 1.37 -13.68 -4.72
N LYS A 139 0.64 -14.72 -4.26
CA LYS A 139 -0.78 -14.90 -4.60
C LYS A 139 -1.68 -13.84 -3.98
N ILE A 140 -1.44 -13.47 -2.72
CA ILE A 140 -2.15 -12.36 -2.04
C ILE A 140 -1.95 -11.06 -2.83
N LEU A 141 -0.71 -10.73 -3.18
CA LEU A 141 -0.37 -9.53 -3.94
C LEU A 141 -1.04 -9.54 -5.32
N GLN A 142 -1.09 -10.68 -6.02
CA GLN A 142 -1.80 -10.80 -7.30
C GLN A 142 -3.29 -10.49 -7.17
N ILE A 143 -3.95 -11.02 -6.12
CA ILE A 143 -5.36 -10.72 -5.86
C ILE A 143 -5.57 -9.24 -5.56
N ILE A 144 -4.71 -8.65 -4.74
CA ILE A 144 -4.79 -7.23 -4.40
C ILE A 144 -4.68 -6.37 -5.67
N ILE A 145 -3.68 -6.63 -6.51
CA ILE A 145 -3.48 -5.91 -7.78
C ILE A 145 -4.73 -6.04 -8.65
N SER A 146 -5.25 -7.26 -8.84
CA SER A 146 -6.45 -7.49 -9.64
C SER A 146 -7.70 -6.77 -9.08
N MET A 147 -7.86 -6.73 -7.76
CA MET A 147 -8.97 -6.01 -7.13
C MET A 147 -8.85 -4.50 -7.29
N MET A 148 -7.63 -3.94 -7.16
CA MET A 148 -7.38 -2.51 -7.36
C MET A 148 -7.58 -2.12 -8.84
N GLU A 149 -7.08 -2.92 -9.78
CA GLU A 149 -7.29 -2.72 -11.22
C GLU A 149 -8.77 -2.69 -11.60
N LYS A 150 -9.59 -3.53 -10.96
CA LYS A 150 -11.04 -3.57 -11.18
C LYS A 150 -11.77 -2.32 -10.66
N ASP A 151 -11.39 -1.86 -9.47
CA ASP A 151 -11.96 -0.64 -8.86
C ASP A 151 -10.92 0.03 -7.94
N PRO A 152 -10.48 1.28 -8.26
CA PRO A 152 -9.53 2.02 -7.43
C PRO A 152 -9.94 2.17 -5.96
N LYS A 153 -11.25 2.14 -5.65
CA LYS A 153 -11.75 2.24 -4.27
C LYS A 153 -11.29 1.08 -3.39
N ASN A 154 -11.00 -0.08 -3.98
CA ASN A 154 -10.43 -1.22 -3.26
C ASN A 154 -9.07 -0.91 -2.62
N MET A 155 -8.39 0.14 -3.09
CA MET A 155 -7.15 0.60 -2.48
C MET A 155 -7.32 1.03 -1.01
N ILE A 156 -8.49 1.54 -0.63
CA ILE A 156 -8.79 1.91 0.76
C ILE A 156 -8.65 0.70 1.70
N ASN A 157 -9.09 -0.48 1.24
CA ASN A 157 -9.11 -1.71 2.04
C ASN A 157 -7.77 -2.46 1.94
N PHE A 158 -7.18 -2.53 0.75
CA PHE A 158 -6.04 -3.42 0.50
C PHE A 158 -4.66 -2.75 0.61
N ALA A 159 -4.56 -1.42 0.59
CA ALA A 159 -3.25 -0.76 0.62
C ALA A 159 -2.43 -1.12 1.86
N PHE A 160 -3.07 -1.19 3.02
CA PHE A 160 -2.38 -1.56 4.26
C PHE A 160 -1.84 -3.00 4.20
N LEU A 161 -2.64 -3.95 3.70
CA LEU A 161 -2.21 -5.33 3.51
C LEU A 161 -1.06 -5.43 2.51
N GLN A 162 -1.16 -4.77 1.36
CA GLN A 162 -0.12 -4.79 0.33
C GLN A 162 1.19 -4.23 0.87
N LYS A 163 1.14 -3.06 1.53
CA LYS A 163 2.31 -2.46 2.20
C LYS A 163 2.94 -3.44 3.18
N ARG A 164 2.14 -4.07 4.05
CA ARG A 164 2.65 -5.05 5.03
C ARG A 164 3.31 -6.26 4.36
N CYS A 165 2.74 -6.78 3.29
CA CYS A 165 3.33 -7.86 2.50
C CYS A 165 4.71 -7.47 1.96
N MET A 166 4.85 -6.27 1.40
CA MET A 166 6.11 -5.76 0.85
C MET A 166 7.16 -5.53 1.95
N ASP A 167 6.75 -5.01 3.11
CA ASP A 167 7.66 -4.73 4.23
C ASP A 167 8.23 -6.01 4.86
N LEU A 168 7.35 -7.00 5.10
CA LEU A 168 7.70 -8.23 5.81
C LEU A 168 8.36 -9.27 4.89
N PHE A 169 7.91 -9.35 3.63
CA PHE A 169 8.29 -10.37 2.65
C PHE A 169 8.71 -9.74 1.30
N PRO A 170 9.75 -8.89 1.28
CA PRO A 170 10.12 -8.10 0.10
C PRO A 170 10.42 -8.96 -1.14
N PHE A 171 11.00 -10.16 -0.98
CA PHE A 171 11.29 -11.07 -2.10
C PHE A 171 10.05 -11.53 -2.88
N SER A 172 8.87 -11.47 -2.28
CA SER A 172 7.60 -11.87 -2.91
C SER A 172 7.15 -10.91 -4.03
N ILE A 173 7.73 -9.69 -4.09
CA ILE A 173 7.35 -8.67 -5.08
C ILE A 173 8.02 -8.88 -6.44
N ASN A 174 9.12 -9.64 -6.51
CA ASN A 174 9.97 -9.67 -7.72
C ASN A 174 9.21 -10.16 -8.96
N SER A 175 8.32 -11.14 -8.79
CA SER A 175 7.45 -11.65 -9.87
C SER A 175 6.35 -10.67 -10.31
N LEU A 176 6.12 -9.59 -9.56
CA LEU A 176 5.04 -8.62 -9.77
C LEU A 176 5.54 -7.20 -10.02
N LYS A 177 6.85 -7.00 -10.12
CA LYS A 177 7.47 -5.68 -10.29
C LYS A 177 6.90 -4.90 -11.48
N ASN A 178 6.71 -5.60 -12.61
CA ASN A 178 6.18 -5.03 -13.85
C ASN A 178 4.65 -4.77 -13.80
N LYS A 179 3.96 -5.08 -12.69
CA LYS A 179 2.52 -4.84 -12.52
C LYS A 179 2.25 -3.78 -11.47
N ILE A 180 2.95 -3.84 -10.33
CA ILE A 180 2.71 -2.94 -9.19
C ILE A 180 3.00 -1.49 -9.57
N GLU A 181 4.18 -1.22 -10.12
CA GLU A 181 4.58 0.17 -10.43
C GLU A 181 3.67 0.81 -11.51
N PRO A 182 3.43 0.19 -12.68
CA PRO A 182 2.52 0.78 -13.67
C PRO A 182 1.11 1.02 -13.15
N MET A 183 0.58 0.08 -12.35
CA MET A 183 -0.74 0.22 -11.73
C MET A 183 -0.77 1.41 -10.76
N LEU A 184 0.22 1.55 -9.87
CA LEU A 184 0.28 2.68 -8.94
C LEU A 184 0.47 4.01 -9.67
N LEU A 185 1.33 4.05 -10.69
CA LEU A 185 1.54 5.25 -11.49
C LEU A 185 0.28 5.67 -12.25
N SER A 186 -0.55 4.74 -12.72
CA SER A 186 -1.80 5.10 -13.43
C SER A 186 -2.76 5.89 -12.53
N TYR A 187 -2.84 5.56 -11.23
CA TYR A 187 -3.62 6.32 -10.25
C TYR A 187 -3.01 7.70 -9.94
N LEU A 188 -1.69 7.84 -10.08
CA LEU A 188 -0.95 9.07 -9.79
C LEU A 188 -0.78 10.00 -11.00
N GLN A 189 -1.34 9.65 -12.17
CA GLN A 189 -1.25 10.47 -13.39
C GLN A 189 -2.10 11.74 -13.37
N GLY A 190 -3.02 11.88 -12.40
CA GLY A 190 -3.99 12.98 -12.34
C GLY A 190 -5.25 12.77 -13.22
N ASN A 191 -5.31 11.65 -13.96
CA ASN A 191 -6.43 11.37 -14.88
C ASN A 191 -7.72 10.92 -14.18
N TYR A 192 -7.60 10.48 -12.93
CA TYR A 192 -8.72 10.01 -12.14
C TYR A 192 -9.03 11.05 -11.07
N ALA A 193 -10.30 11.45 -10.96
CA ALA A 193 -10.81 12.20 -9.80
C ALA A 193 -10.89 11.25 -8.59
N LEU A 194 -9.73 10.84 -8.07
CA LEU A 194 -9.63 9.95 -6.92
C LEU A 194 -9.84 10.73 -5.64
N GLU A 195 -10.48 10.08 -4.67
CA GLU A 195 -10.50 10.56 -3.30
C GLU A 195 -9.07 10.73 -2.78
N GLU A 196 -8.82 11.80 -2.01
CA GLU A 196 -7.50 12.12 -1.44
C GLU A 196 -6.87 10.92 -0.71
N ARG A 197 -7.71 10.13 -0.03
CA ARG A 197 -7.29 8.92 0.69
C ARG A 197 -6.70 7.86 -0.23
N ILE A 198 -7.26 7.67 -1.43
CA ILE A 198 -6.75 6.72 -2.43
C ILE A 198 -5.39 7.21 -2.95
N THR A 199 -5.29 8.49 -3.31
CA THR A 199 -4.04 9.10 -3.77
C THR A 199 -2.93 8.97 -2.73
N LYS A 200 -3.23 9.26 -1.46
CA LYS A 200 -2.27 9.10 -0.35
C LYS A 200 -1.82 7.65 -0.19
N ASN A 201 -2.74 6.69 -0.29
CA ASN A 201 -2.41 5.27 -0.23
C ASN A 201 -1.55 4.82 -1.41
N ALA A 202 -1.84 5.28 -2.63
CA ALA A 202 -1.04 4.97 -3.82
C ALA A 202 0.40 5.49 -3.68
N ILE A 203 0.57 6.72 -3.18
CA ILE A 203 1.89 7.32 -2.90
C ILE A 203 2.66 6.48 -1.88
N GLU A 204 2.05 6.16 -0.75
CA GLU A 204 2.70 5.38 0.31
C GLU A 204 3.05 3.95 -0.16
N LEU A 205 2.21 3.35 -1.01
CA LEU A 205 2.49 2.06 -1.64
C LEU A 205 3.64 2.14 -2.63
N LEU A 206 3.71 3.19 -3.45
CA LEU A 206 4.77 3.36 -4.45
C LEU A 206 6.13 3.52 -3.76
N ILE A 207 6.18 4.28 -2.66
CA ILE A 207 7.38 4.41 -1.83
C ILE A 207 7.74 3.05 -1.23
N SER A 208 6.79 2.38 -0.58
CA SER A 208 7.03 1.07 0.08
C SER A 208 7.49 -0.01 -0.92
N TYR A 209 6.95 0.00 -2.13
CA TYR A 209 7.37 -0.87 -3.22
C TYR A 209 8.85 -0.67 -3.59
N ASN A 210 9.29 0.58 -3.77
CA ASN A 210 10.68 0.88 -4.10
C ASN A 210 11.65 0.53 -2.96
N ILE A 211 11.25 0.70 -1.70
CA ILE A 211 12.03 0.20 -0.54
C ILE A 211 12.20 -1.31 -0.61
N ALA A 212 11.09 -2.02 -0.80
CA ALA A 212 11.11 -3.46 -0.83
C ALA A 212 11.98 -3.96 -1.99
N LEU A 213 11.93 -3.28 -3.14
CA LEU A 213 12.76 -3.59 -4.30
C LEU A 213 14.25 -3.38 -4.03
N SER A 214 14.66 -2.30 -3.34
CA SER A 214 16.07 -2.09 -2.94
C SER A 214 16.60 -3.26 -2.10
N LYS A 215 15.77 -3.81 -1.20
CA LYS A 215 16.15 -4.97 -0.39
C LYS A 215 16.33 -6.23 -1.23
N VAL A 216 15.51 -6.42 -2.26
CA VAL A 216 15.55 -7.60 -3.14
C VAL A 216 16.74 -7.54 -4.08
N GLU A 217 16.91 -6.41 -4.78
CA GLU A 217 17.92 -6.26 -5.82
C GLU A 217 19.31 -5.95 -5.24
N LYS A 218 19.40 -5.60 -3.94
CA LYS A 218 20.63 -5.13 -3.28
C LYS A 218 21.31 -3.96 -4.01
N THR A 219 20.52 -3.20 -4.76
CA THR A 219 20.90 -2.01 -5.51
C THR A 219 20.26 -0.78 -4.87
N ASN A 220 20.79 0.41 -5.16
CA ASN A 220 20.23 1.67 -4.66
C ASN A 220 19.00 2.10 -5.46
N THR A 221 17.97 1.24 -5.56
CA THR A 221 16.76 1.56 -6.35
C THR A 221 15.99 2.75 -5.78
N ILE A 222 16.12 3.07 -4.49
CA ILE A 222 15.59 4.31 -3.91
C ILE A 222 16.22 5.54 -4.56
N ASP A 223 17.51 5.53 -4.86
CA ASP A 223 18.21 6.66 -5.50
C ASP A 223 17.72 6.86 -6.93
N ASN A 224 17.59 5.77 -7.69
CA ASN A 224 16.96 5.79 -9.02
C ASN A 224 15.49 6.25 -8.95
N PHE A 225 14.75 5.84 -7.92
CA PHE A 225 13.37 6.25 -7.71
C PHE A 225 13.28 7.77 -7.44
N VAL A 226 14.13 8.31 -6.57
CA VAL A 226 14.19 9.75 -6.27
C VAL A 226 14.61 10.55 -7.51
N SER A 227 15.61 10.07 -8.26
CA SER A 227 16.00 10.63 -9.55
C SER A 227 14.82 10.67 -10.53
N LYS A 228 14.03 9.59 -10.61
CA LYS A 228 12.80 9.52 -11.43
C LYS A 228 11.70 10.47 -10.97
N LEU A 229 11.53 10.67 -9.67
CA LEU A 229 10.60 11.66 -9.13
C LEU A 229 10.99 13.07 -9.58
N LEU A 230 12.29 13.40 -9.55
CA LEU A 230 12.80 14.69 -10.00
C LEU A 230 12.65 14.89 -11.50
N GLY A 231 13.06 13.92 -12.33
CA GLY A 231 12.86 14.00 -13.78
C GLY A 231 11.39 14.22 -14.12
N THR A 232 10.49 13.48 -13.45
CA THR A 232 9.05 13.65 -13.64
C THR A 232 8.56 15.05 -13.23
N LEU A 233 9.12 15.64 -12.17
CA LEU A 233 8.80 17.01 -11.75
C LEU A 233 9.32 18.05 -12.76
N HIS A 234 10.57 17.94 -13.22
CA HIS A 234 11.10 18.84 -14.25
C HIS A 234 10.31 18.72 -15.55
N GLU A 235 9.95 17.51 -15.97
CA GLU A 235 9.14 17.28 -17.17
C GLU A 235 7.72 17.83 -17.02
N THR A 236 7.13 17.70 -15.82
CA THR A 236 5.82 18.29 -15.51
C THR A 236 5.87 19.82 -15.60
N LEU A 237 6.91 20.43 -15.02
CA LEU A 237 7.13 21.88 -15.11
C LEU A 237 7.43 22.32 -16.54
N ASP A 238 8.22 21.57 -17.30
CA ASP A 238 8.51 21.84 -18.71
C ASP A 238 7.23 21.90 -19.55
N MET A 239 6.28 21.00 -19.30
CA MET A 239 4.99 20.98 -19.99
C MET A 239 4.05 22.09 -19.50
N LEU A 240 4.11 22.44 -18.21
CA LEU A 240 3.21 23.42 -17.58
C LEU A 240 3.65 24.86 -17.87
N LEU A 241 4.95 25.11 -17.85
CA LEU A 241 5.60 26.39 -18.11
C LEU A 241 6.03 26.53 -19.58
N ASP A 242 5.48 25.70 -20.48
CA ASP A 242 5.83 25.72 -21.89
C ASP A 242 5.58 27.08 -22.55
N THR A 243 4.70 27.89 -21.97
CA THR A 243 4.34 29.25 -22.39
C THR A 243 5.23 30.38 -21.84
N VAL A 244 6.11 30.08 -20.87
CA VAL A 244 6.95 31.06 -20.17
C VAL A 244 8.41 30.91 -20.61
N GLU A 245 9.10 32.04 -20.78
CA GLU A 245 10.56 32.05 -20.97
C GLU A 245 11.28 31.96 -19.63
N GLU A 246 12.01 30.87 -19.39
CA GLU A 246 12.78 30.64 -18.17
C GLU A 246 14.23 31.11 -18.36
N GLU A 247 14.65 32.19 -17.69
CA GLU A 247 15.99 32.78 -17.83
C GLU A 247 17.14 31.85 -17.38
N ASN A 248 16.86 30.87 -16.51
CA ASN A 248 17.86 29.97 -15.93
C ASN A 248 17.46 28.49 -16.04
N LYS A 249 16.84 28.08 -17.14
CA LYS A 249 16.46 26.67 -17.32
C LYS A 249 17.70 25.78 -17.28
N ILE A 250 17.90 25.07 -16.16
CA ILE A 250 18.99 24.10 -16.07
C ILE A 250 18.59 22.89 -16.90
N ASN A 251 19.38 22.58 -17.93
CA ASN A 251 19.20 21.38 -18.74
C ASN A 251 19.69 20.14 -17.97
N ILE A 252 19.00 19.79 -16.89
CA ILE A 252 19.26 18.55 -16.14
C ILE A 252 18.34 17.47 -16.69
N SER A 253 18.94 16.46 -17.33
CA SER A 253 18.21 15.30 -17.82
C SER A 253 18.26 14.18 -16.77
N PHE A 254 17.24 14.11 -15.94
CA PHE A 254 16.95 12.90 -15.16
C PHE A 254 16.02 11.98 -15.96
N GLU A 255 16.09 10.68 -15.68
CA GLU A 255 15.04 9.78 -16.15
C GLU A 255 13.70 10.18 -15.53
N SER A 256 12.59 10.00 -16.24
CA SER A 256 11.24 10.26 -15.74
C SER A 256 10.39 9.00 -15.77
N PHE A 257 9.28 8.98 -15.03
CA PHE A 257 8.26 7.97 -15.23
C PHE A 257 7.56 8.14 -16.58
N THR A 258 7.22 7.03 -17.23
CA THR A 258 6.44 7.06 -18.47
C THR A 258 4.98 7.40 -18.16
N LEU A 259 4.63 8.69 -18.22
CA LEU A 259 3.29 9.20 -17.96
C LEU A 259 2.60 9.69 -19.24
N SER A 260 1.26 9.71 -19.25
CA SER A 260 0.50 10.26 -20.37
C SER A 260 0.80 11.75 -20.56
N LYS A 261 0.96 12.13 -21.83
CA LYS A 261 1.16 13.51 -22.31
C LYS A 261 0.00 14.00 -23.20
N ASN A 262 -1.02 13.17 -23.38
CA ASN A 262 -2.15 13.49 -24.23
C ASN A 262 -3.21 14.20 -23.39
N PHE A 263 -3.54 15.43 -23.78
CA PHE A 263 -4.53 16.26 -23.11
C PHE A 263 -5.54 16.77 -24.14
N ASP A 264 -6.84 16.66 -23.83
CA ASP A 264 -7.90 17.06 -24.77
C ASP A 264 -8.01 18.59 -24.94
N SER A 265 -7.55 19.36 -23.94
CA SER A 265 -7.60 20.83 -23.93
C SER A 265 -6.50 21.41 -23.03
N GLN A 266 -6.18 22.70 -23.23
CA GLN A 266 -5.19 23.40 -22.41
C GLN A 266 -5.61 23.48 -20.93
N TRP A 267 -6.90 23.69 -20.65
CA TRP A 267 -7.41 23.71 -19.28
C TRP A 267 -7.15 22.38 -18.57
N LYS A 268 -7.56 21.26 -19.18
CA LYS A 268 -7.34 19.91 -18.64
C LYS A 268 -5.85 19.60 -18.51
N LYS A 269 -5.02 20.08 -19.45
CA LYS A 269 -3.56 19.98 -19.37
C LYS A 269 -3.05 20.64 -18.08
N ASN A 270 -3.39 21.91 -17.84
CA ASN A 270 -2.92 22.64 -16.64
C ASN A 270 -3.39 21.95 -15.36
N GLU A 271 -4.67 21.60 -15.25
CA GLU A 271 -5.24 20.91 -14.09
C GLU A 271 -4.51 19.60 -13.78
N ASN A 272 -4.32 18.75 -14.79
CA ASN A 272 -3.63 17.47 -14.63
C ASN A 272 -2.15 17.65 -14.26
N LEU A 273 -1.46 18.65 -14.84
CA LEU A 273 -0.05 18.91 -14.55
C LEU A 273 0.15 19.53 -13.16
N ILE A 274 -0.76 20.39 -12.70
CA ILE A 274 -0.74 20.91 -11.31
C ILE A 274 -0.97 19.77 -10.32
N ASN A 275 -1.96 18.91 -10.57
CA ASN A 275 -2.21 17.73 -9.74
C ASN A 275 -1.01 16.79 -9.72
N ARG A 276 -0.38 16.57 -10.89
CA ARG A 276 0.86 15.81 -11.01
C ARG A 276 1.98 16.44 -10.18
N TYR A 277 2.22 17.74 -10.32
CA TYR A 277 3.21 18.46 -9.52
C TYR A 277 2.96 18.28 -8.01
N ASN A 278 1.71 18.41 -7.58
CA ASN A 278 1.31 18.21 -6.18
C ASN A 278 1.61 16.80 -5.68
N ILE A 279 1.24 15.78 -6.46
CA ILE A 279 1.46 14.37 -6.13
C ILE A 279 2.95 14.05 -6.04
N TYR A 280 3.73 14.43 -7.05
CA TYR A 280 5.14 14.05 -7.14
C TYR A 280 6.02 14.86 -6.18
N SER A 281 5.71 16.14 -5.94
CA SER A 281 6.39 16.93 -4.90
C SER A 281 6.08 16.39 -3.50
N TYR A 282 4.84 15.95 -3.24
CA TYR A 282 4.50 15.27 -1.99
C TYR A 282 5.23 13.95 -1.83
N THR A 283 5.26 13.12 -2.89
CA THR A 283 5.99 11.85 -2.89
C THR A 283 7.47 12.08 -2.58
N LEU A 284 8.09 13.06 -3.25
CA LEU A 284 9.49 13.42 -3.02
C LEU A 284 9.72 13.93 -1.58
N SER A 285 8.85 14.81 -1.07
CA SER A 285 8.89 15.29 0.32
C SER A 285 8.88 14.13 1.31
N ARG A 286 7.99 13.15 1.10
CA ARG A 286 7.88 11.95 1.95
C ARG A 286 9.11 11.08 1.88
N CYS A 287 9.71 10.91 0.70
CA CYS A 287 10.98 10.21 0.56
C CYS A 287 12.10 10.90 1.33
N LEU A 288 12.26 12.22 1.17
CA LEU A 288 13.29 12.98 1.88
C LEU A 288 13.12 12.86 3.41
N CYS A 289 11.90 13.02 3.93
CA CYS A 289 11.68 12.87 5.38
C CYS A 289 11.90 11.44 5.90
N GLN A 290 11.80 10.41 5.04
CA GLN A 290 11.98 9.01 5.44
C GLN A 290 13.43 8.52 5.30
N TYR A 291 14.23 9.10 4.39
CA TYR A 291 15.60 8.66 4.13
C TYR A 291 16.61 9.77 4.37
N ASN A 292 17.64 9.49 5.15
CA ASN A 292 18.77 10.39 5.33
C ASN A 292 19.64 10.44 4.04
N ASN A 293 20.34 11.55 3.81
CA ASN A 293 21.27 11.82 2.70
C ASN A 293 22.29 10.71 2.42
N LYS A 294 22.56 9.82 3.38
CA LYS A 294 23.47 8.68 3.17
C LYS A 294 22.95 7.69 2.10
N ILE A 295 21.65 7.67 1.84
CA ILE A 295 20.99 6.75 0.88
C ILE A 295 20.83 7.42 -0.50
N ILE A 296 20.52 8.72 -0.53
CA ILE A 296 20.29 9.48 -1.78
C ILE A 296 21.61 10.15 -2.18
N LYS A 297 22.23 9.65 -3.25
CA LYS A 297 23.55 10.10 -3.71
C LYS A 297 23.53 10.68 -5.12
N SER A 298 22.56 10.29 -5.95
CA SER A 298 22.48 10.74 -7.34
C SER A 298 21.96 12.17 -7.50
N VAL A 299 21.54 12.82 -6.41
CA VAL A 299 20.86 14.10 -6.44
C VAL A 299 21.55 15.09 -5.52
N SER A 300 22.02 16.23 -6.07
CA SER A 300 22.53 17.34 -5.28
C SER A 300 21.39 18.18 -4.69
N ILE A 301 21.68 18.94 -3.64
CA ILE A 301 20.70 19.87 -3.07
C ILE A 301 20.28 20.95 -4.07
N ASP A 302 21.17 21.35 -4.98
CA ASP A 302 20.88 22.32 -6.03
C ASP A 302 19.79 21.80 -6.97
N ASN A 303 19.84 20.52 -7.34
CA ASN A 303 18.82 19.88 -8.17
C ASN A 303 17.46 19.83 -7.45
N LEU A 304 17.47 19.63 -6.12
CA LEU A 304 16.26 19.64 -5.30
C LEU A 304 15.66 21.05 -5.17
N LEU A 305 16.50 22.08 -5.06
CA LEU A 305 16.11 23.49 -4.97
C LEU A 305 15.62 24.03 -6.31
N ASP A 306 16.16 23.57 -7.44
CA ASP A 306 15.77 24.04 -8.78
C ASP A 306 14.26 23.92 -9.02
N ILE A 307 13.65 22.80 -8.58
CA ILE A 307 12.19 22.61 -8.66
C ILE A 307 11.40 23.74 -7.99
N ILE A 308 11.89 24.26 -6.87
CA ILE A 308 11.26 25.35 -6.13
C ILE A 308 11.52 26.68 -6.85
N CYS A 309 12.78 26.92 -7.24
CA CYS A 309 13.19 28.14 -7.94
C CYS A 309 12.39 28.34 -9.24
N ARG A 310 12.22 27.28 -10.04
CA ARG A 310 11.43 27.31 -11.28
C ARG A 310 9.99 27.74 -11.06
N VAL A 311 9.36 27.31 -9.96
CA VAL A 311 7.98 27.73 -9.63
C VAL A 311 7.93 29.16 -9.11
N ILE A 312 8.84 29.54 -8.22
CA ILE A 312 8.84 30.88 -7.59
C ILE A 312 9.21 31.98 -8.60
N ASN A 313 10.03 31.66 -9.62
CA ASN A 313 10.44 32.61 -10.65
C ASN A 313 9.35 32.89 -11.71
N VAL A 314 8.17 32.27 -11.60
CA VAL A 314 7.02 32.55 -12.48
C VAL A 314 6.05 33.49 -11.76
N PHE A 315 5.89 34.69 -12.30
CA PHE A 315 5.06 35.76 -11.76
C PHE A 315 4.40 36.55 -12.91
N GLU A 316 3.53 37.50 -12.59
CA GLU A 316 2.76 38.26 -13.61
C GLU A 316 3.65 38.99 -14.63
N GLY A 317 4.87 39.37 -14.24
CA GLY A 317 5.85 40.01 -15.12
C GLY A 317 6.72 39.04 -15.93
N SER A 318 6.49 37.73 -15.84
CA SER A 318 7.24 36.74 -16.63
C SER A 318 7.00 36.92 -18.12
N ILE A 319 8.05 36.70 -18.92
CA ILE A 319 7.99 36.87 -20.38
C ILE A 319 7.22 35.70 -21.00
N GLN A 320 6.20 36.04 -21.77
CA GLN A 320 5.44 35.08 -22.57
C GLN A 320 6.19 34.75 -23.86
N LYS A 321 6.30 33.46 -24.19
CA LYS A 321 6.90 33.04 -25.47
C LYS A 321 6.12 33.57 -26.67
N GLU A 322 6.87 33.88 -27.73
CA GLU A 322 6.32 34.29 -29.02
C GLU A 322 5.29 33.27 -29.55
N ASN A 323 4.15 33.76 -30.05
CA ASN A 323 3.03 32.98 -30.62
C ASN A 323 2.12 32.21 -29.65
N VAL A 324 2.27 32.39 -28.33
CA VAL A 324 1.35 31.80 -27.35
C VAL A 324 0.06 32.65 -27.22
N LYS A 325 -1.09 31.99 -27.04
CA LYS A 325 -2.36 32.69 -26.72
C LYS A 325 -2.32 33.25 -25.30
N LYS A 326 -2.66 34.53 -25.13
CA LYS A 326 -2.71 35.21 -23.81
C LYS A 326 -3.57 34.45 -22.78
N GLU A 327 -4.71 33.90 -23.21
CA GLU A 327 -5.58 33.09 -22.34
C GLU A 327 -4.84 31.92 -21.67
N ASN A 328 -3.92 31.26 -22.37
CA ASN A 328 -3.15 30.14 -21.80
C ASN A 328 -2.19 30.62 -20.71
N PHE A 329 -1.59 31.79 -20.92
CA PHE A 329 -0.71 32.43 -19.95
C PHE A 329 -1.52 32.87 -18.72
N ASP A 330 -2.65 33.55 -18.90
CA ASP A 330 -3.51 33.99 -17.80
C ASP A 330 -4.00 32.80 -16.95
N LEU A 331 -4.37 31.68 -17.60
CA LEU A 331 -4.75 30.44 -16.91
C LEU A 331 -3.61 29.85 -16.06
N LEU A 332 -2.37 29.92 -16.55
CA LEU A 332 -1.19 29.47 -15.82
C LEU A 332 -0.93 30.38 -14.61
N ILE A 333 -0.90 31.71 -14.82
CA ILE A 333 -0.65 32.69 -13.75
C ILE A 333 -1.67 32.56 -12.61
N ASN A 334 -2.95 32.39 -12.95
CA ASN A 334 -4.00 32.16 -11.94
C ASN A 334 -3.82 30.86 -11.15
N SER A 335 -3.06 29.90 -11.67
CA SER A 335 -2.79 28.62 -11.02
C SER A 335 -1.50 28.62 -10.18
N MET A 336 -0.62 29.60 -10.36
CA MET A 336 0.68 29.69 -9.68
C MET A 336 0.61 29.69 -8.15
N PRO A 337 -0.36 30.34 -7.48
CA PRO A 337 -0.42 30.33 -6.02
C PRO A 337 -0.47 28.91 -5.41
N LEU A 338 -1.16 27.98 -6.08
CA LEU A 338 -1.24 26.57 -5.64
C LEU A 338 0.11 25.86 -5.75
N LEU A 339 0.85 26.12 -6.83
CA LEU A 339 2.19 25.55 -7.03
C LEU A 339 3.16 26.11 -6.00
N ILE A 340 3.16 27.43 -5.78
CA ILE A 340 4.02 28.10 -4.79
C ILE A 340 3.76 27.54 -3.39
N GLN A 341 2.48 27.43 -2.99
CA GLN A 341 2.11 26.86 -1.70
C GLN A 341 2.69 25.44 -1.55
N ARG A 342 2.60 24.62 -2.60
CA ARG A 342 3.14 23.26 -2.60
C ARG A 342 4.67 23.24 -2.54
N SER A 343 5.35 24.12 -3.27
CA SER A 343 6.81 24.26 -3.25
C SER A 343 7.32 24.65 -1.87
N ILE A 344 6.61 25.50 -1.13
CA ILE A 344 6.94 25.87 0.25
C ILE A 344 6.87 24.65 1.19
N VAL A 345 5.82 23.84 1.10
CA VAL A 345 5.71 22.59 1.90
C VAL A 345 6.84 21.60 1.58
N TYR A 346 7.24 21.53 0.31
CA TYR A 346 8.38 20.72 -0.11
C TYR A 346 9.71 21.30 0.42
N LEU A 347 9.89 22.62 0.40
CA LEU A 347 11.05 23.30 0.98
C LEU A 347 11.19 22.99 2.48
N ASP A 348 10.10 23.02 3.25
CA ASP A 348 10.13 22.65 4.67
C ASP A 348 10.64 21.21 4.88
N SER A 349 10.23 20.29 4.01
CA SER A 349 10.68 18.89 4.03
C SER A 349 12.17 18.77 3.68
N LEU A 350 12.63 19.57 2.72
CA LEU A 350 14.04 19.64 2.31
C LEU A 350 14.93 20.21 3.42
N ILE A 351 14.48 21.27 4.10
CA ILE A 351 15.15 21.86 5.26
C ILE A 351 15.25 20.84 6.39
N PHE A 352 14.14 20.16 6.70
CA PHE A 352 14.14 19.10 7.71
C PHE A 352 15.13 17.98 7.37
N TRP A 353 15.15 17.54 6.12
CA TRP A 353 16.08 16.52 5.63
C TRP A 353 17.54 16.96 5.79
N TYR A 354 17.84 18.21 5.42
CA TYR A 354 19.20 18.76 5.48
C TYR A 354 19.70 18.98 6.92
N ILE A 355 18.83 19.39 7.84
CA ILE A 355 19.21 19.63 9.25
C ILE A 355 19.45 18.32 10.00
N ASN A 356 18.77 17.23 9.64
CA ASN A 356 18.91 15.92 10.30
C ASN A 356 20.04 15.03 9.71
N ILE A 357 20.98 15.64 8.98
CA ILE A 357 22.26 15.05 8.58
C ILE A 357 23.18 14.98 9.79
#